data_AF-A0A1T1AU94-F1
#
_entry.id   AF-A0A1T1AU94-F1
#
_cell.length_a   1.000
_cell.length_b   1.000
_cell.length_c   1.000
_cell.angle_alpha   90.00
_cell.angle_beta   90.00
_cell.angle_gamma   90.00
#
_symmetry.space_group_name_H-M   'P 1'
#
loop_
_entity.id
_entity.type
_entity.pdbx_description
1 polymer ?
#
loop_
_entity_poly.entity_id
_entity_poly.type
_entity_poly.pdbx_seq_one_letter_code
_entity_poly.pdbx_strand_id
1 'polypeptide(L)'
;MRYLIQLAIPLMVVIATAVAAPPPEMTAAGLQSAVEGSALTYLAYSAPHWIWLAITGYLEISDTSCLGGLSGLNVLLTCVALIVLFSASHEAANGWLIYFLGTPIAAAIGAVVAKRFGFLASE
;
A
#
# COMPACT_ATOMS: atom_id res chain seq x y z
N MET A 1 -8.23 -2.09 16.31
CA MET A 1 -6.91 -2.75 16.50
C MET A 1 -6.65 -3.88 15.50
N ARG A 2 -7.60 -4.81 15.28
CA ARG A 2 -7.42 -5.99 14.40
C ARG A 2 -6.90 -5.69 12.98
N TYR A 3 -7.36 -4.61 12.33
CA TYR A 3 -6.88 -4.23 10.99
C TYR A 3 -5.60 -3.40 11.00
N LEU A 4 -5.29 -2.73 12.12
CA LEU A 4 -4.11 -1.86 12.23
C LEU A 4 -2.81 -2.66 12.19
N ILE A 5 -2.83 -3.92 12.63
CA ILE A 5 -1.65 -4.80 12.52
C ILE A 5 -1.22 -5.02 11.06
N GLN A 6 -2.16 -4.92 10.12
CA GLN A 6 -1.86 -5.08 8.69
C GLN A 6 -1.05 -3.90 8.15
N LEU A 7 -1.01 -2.77 8.86
CA LEU A 7 -0.19 -1.60 8.52
C LEU A 7 1.26 -1.72 9.02
N ALA A 8 1.60 -2.79 9.75
CA ALA A 8 2.98 -3.05 10.16
C ALA A 8 3.86 -3.43 8.96
N ILE A 9 3.32 -4.09 7.94
CA ILE A 9 4.07 -4.51 6.75
C ILE A 9 4.53 -3.30 5.92
N PRO A 10 3.67 -2.31 5.59
CA PRO A 10 4.12 -1.04 5.02
C PRO A 10 5.26 -0.38 5.79
N LEU A 11 5.19 -0.35 7.12
CA LEU A 11 6.25 0.21 7.96
C LEU A 11 7.56 -0.59 7.84
N MET A 12 7.49 -1.91 7.90
CA MET A 12 8.68 -2.78 7.76
C MET A 12 9.34 -2.60 6.39
N VAL A 13 8.56 -2.47 5.32
CA VAL A 13 9.09 -2.21 3.97
C VAL A 13 9.80 -0.86 3.92
N VAL A 14 9.23 0.20 4.50
CA VAL A 14 9.90 1.51 4.58
C VAL A 14 11.22 1.42 5.32
N ILE A 15 11.24 0.76 6.49
CA ILE A 15 12.46 0.57 7.27
C ILE A 15 13.51 -0.20 6.45
N ALA A 16 13.13 -1.28 5.78
CA ALA A 16 14.04 -2.06 4.95
C ALA A 16 14.63 -1.24 3.79
N THR A 17 13.81 -0.43 3.13
CA THR A 17 14.27 0.46 2.05
C THR A 17 15.18 1.57 2.57
N ALA A 18 14.90 2.13 3.75
CA ALA A 18 15.74 3.15 4.37
C ALA A 18 17.11 2.60 4.77
N VAL A 19 17.18 1.36 5.26
CA VAL A 19 18.45 0.68 5.59
C VAL A 19 19.29 0.38 4.34
N ALA A 20 18.65 0.15 3.19
CA ALA A 20 19.34 -0.08 1.93
C ALA A 20 19.81 1.22 1.24
N ALA A 21 19.31 2.38 1.68
CA ALA A 21 19.66 3.68 1.11
C ALA A 21 21.01 4.20 1.64
N PRO A 22 21.70 5.09 0.92
CA PRO A 22 22.85 5.80 1.45
C PRO A 22 22.53 6.50 2.77
N PRO A 23 23.45 6.50 3.76
CA PRO A 23 23.20 7.15 5.04
C PRO A 23 22.94 8.64 4.84
N PRO A 24 21.97 9.23 5.57
CA PRO A 24 21.68 10.65 5.48
C PRO A 24 22.87 11.47 6.00
N GLU A 25 22.97 12.71 5.54
CA GLU A 25 23.92 13.66 6.11
C GLU A 25 23.67 13.79 7.62
N MET A 26 24.74 13.74 8.43
CA MET A 26 24.67 13.88 9.89
C MET A 26 24.45 15.34 10.33
N THR A 27 23.45 15.99 9.73
CA THR A 27 23.01 17.34 10.04
C THR A 27 21.52 17.30 10.43
N ALA A 28 21.03 18.33 11.13
CA ALA A 28 19.62 18.42 11.48
C ALA A 28 18.71 18.42 10.23
N ALA A 29 19.15 19.10 9.16
CA ALA A 29 18.44 19.13 7.89
C ALA A 29 18.45 17.77 7.18
N GLY A 30 19.58 17.05 7.18
CA GLY A 30 19.69 15.71 6.61
C GLY A 30 18.80 14.69 7.32
N LEU A 31 18.76 14.75 8.65
CA LEU A 31 17.86 13.91 9.45
C LEU A 31 16.38 14.24 9.19
N GLN A 32 16.03 15.53 9.13
CA GLN A 32 14.65 15.96 8.84
C GLN A 32 14.20 15.45 7.46
N SER A 33 15.02 15.62 6.42
CA SER A 33 14.70 15.14 5.07
C SER A 33 14.51 13.62 5.01
N ALA A 34 15.31 12.84 5.74
CA ALA A 34 15.18 11.38 5.78
C ALA A 34 13.88 10.94 6.48
N VAL A 35 13.49 11.63 7.55
CA VAL A 35 12.24 11.38 8.28
C VAL A 35 11.03 11.72 7.41
N GLU A 36 11.01 12.90 6.78
CA GLU A 36 9.92 13.33 5.90
C GLU A 36 9.76 12.38 4.70
N GLY A 37 10.86 11.99 4.05
CA GLY A 37 10.85 11.02 2.96
C GLY A 37 10.30 9.65 3.39
N SER A 38 10.71 9.18 4.57
CA SER A 38 10.23 7.89 5.12
C SER A 38 8.75 7.94 5.49
N ALA A 39 8.28 9.06 6.07
CA ALA A 39 6.88 9.27 6.39
C ALA A 39 5.99 9.30 5.15
N LEU A 40 6.41 10.02 4.10
CA LEU A 40 5.69 10.05 2.83
C LEU A 40 5.64 8.67 2.15
N THR A 41 6.75 7.94 2.18
CA THR A 41 6.82 6.57 1.64
C THR A 41 5.89 5.63 2.41
N TYR A 42 5.84 5.74 3.74
CA TYR A 42 4.91 4.97 4.56
C TYR A 42 3.44 5.27 4.22
N LEU A 43 3.10 6.54 4.06
CA LEU A 43 1.75 6.94 3.66
C LEU A 43 1.38 6.37 2.28
N ALA A 44 2.30 6.45 1.31
CA ALA A 44 2.09 5.88 -0.02
C ALA A 44 1.85 4.37 0.04
N TYR A 45 2.70 3.61 0.76
CA TYR A 45 2.57 2.16 0.86
C TYR A 45 1.37 1.70 1.69
N SER A 46 0.89 2.54 2.61
CA SER A 46 -0.30 2.27 3.42
C SER A 46 -1.60 2.66 2.72
N ALA A 47 -1.56 3.54 1.72
CA ALA A 47 -2.76 4.04 1.05
C ALA A 47 -3.64 2.93 0.44
N PRO A 48 -3.09 1.90 -0.23
CA PRO A 48 -3.86 0.75 -0.70
C PRO A 48 -4.69 0.06 0.40
N HIS A 49 -4.14 -0.09 1.60
CA HIS A 49 -4.81 -0.71 2.74
C HIS A 49 -5.95 0.16 3.26
N TRP A 50 -5.75 1.47 3.34
CA TRP A 50 -6.80 2.41 3.72
C TRP A 50 -7.94 2.44 2.70
N ILE A 51 -7.62 2.43 1.41
CA ILE A 51 -8.61 2.37 0.33
C ILE A 51 -9.39 1.05 0.42
N TRP A 52 -8.72 -0.07 0.64
CA TRP A 52 -9.38 -1.36 0.80
C TRP A 52 -10.33 -1.39 2.01
N LEU A 53 -9.90 -0.85 3.16
CA LEU A 53 -10.77 -0.71 4.33
C LEU A 53 -12.00 0.17 4.06
N ALA A 54 -11.83 1.24 3.28
CA ALA A 54 -12.94 2.10 2.87
C ALA A 54 -13.90 1.36 1.92
N ILE A 55 -13.38 0.59 0.96
CA ILE A 55 -14.19 -0.22 0.03
C ILE A 55 -15.01 -1.26 0.79
N THR A 56 -14.37 -2.03 1.68
CA THR A 56 -15.04 -3.12 2.40
C THR A 56 -16.09 -2.57 3.35
N GLY A 57 -15.83 -1.44 4.01
CA GLY A 57 -16.85 -0.73 4.80
C GLY A 57 -18.00 -0.20 3.94
N TYR A 58 -17.70 0.40 2.78
CA TYR A 58 -18.71 0.93 1.87
C TYR A 58 -19.61 -0.16 1.26
N LEU A 59 -19.04 -1.33 0.98
CA LEU A 59 -19.74 -2.47 0.40
C LEU A 59 -20.29 -3.45 1.44
N GLU A 60 -20.12 -3.18 2.74
CA GLU A 60 -20.55 -4.07 3.84
C GLU A 60 -19.99 -5.50 3.71
N ILE A 61 -18.75 -5.59 3.22
CA ILE A 61 -18.04 -6.87 3.03
C ILE A 61 -17.72 -7.49 4.39
N SER A 62 -17.85 -8.81 4.48
CA SER A 62 -17.56 -9.56 5.71
C SER A 62 -16.13 -9.35 6.22
N ASP A 63 -15.96 -9.45 7.54
CA ASP A 63 -14.65 -9.33 8.22
C ASP A 63 -13.58 -10.25 7.64
N THR A 64 -13.96 -11.49 7.32
CA THR A 64 -13.06 -12.51 6.80
C THR A 64 -12.55 -12.12 5.41
N SER A 65 -13.45 -11.67 4.52
CA SER A 65 -13.09 -11.19 3.19
C SER A 65 -12.25 -9.92 3.26
N CYS A 66 -12.57 -9.00 4.18
CA CYS A 66 -11.77 -7.81 4.42
C CYS A 66 -10.32 -8.15 4.83
N LEU A 67 -10.14 -9.09 5.76
CA LEU A 67 -8.81 -9.54 6.18
C LEU A 67 -8.06 -10.30 5.09
N GLY A 68 -8.77 -11.10 4.29
CA GLY A 68 -8.20 -11.76 3.13
C GLY A 68 -7.59 -10.75 2.15
N GLY A 69 -8.31 -9.68 1.85
CA GLY A 69 -7.82 -8.59 1.00
C GLY A 69 -6.63 -7.85 1.59
N LEU A 70 -6.64 -7.53 2.90
CA LEU A 70 -5.49 -6.91 3.58
C LEU A 70 -4.24 -7.80 3.54
N SER A 71 -4.43 -9.10 3.74
CA SER A 71 -3.34 -10.08 3.68
C SER A 71 -2.77 -10.15 2.25
N GLY A 72 -3.64 -10.15 1.25
CA GLY A 72 -3.25 -10.08 -0.17
C GLY A 72 -2.47 -8.82 -0.50
N LEU A 73 -2.90 -7.65 -0.01
CA LEU A 73 -2.17 -6.39 -0.18
C LEU A 73 -0.78 -6.42 0.47
N ASN A 74 -0.64 -7.07 1.63
CA ASN A 74 0.66 -7.24 2.29
C ASN A 74 1.62 -8.14 1.50
N VAL A 75 1.11 -9.26 0.98
CA VAL A 75 1.89 -10.12 0.07
C VAL A 75 2.29 -9.36 -1.18
N LEU A 76 1.35 -8.65 -1.81
CA LEU A 76 1.62 -7.86 -3.01
C LEU A 76 2.67 -6.78 -2.76
N LEU A 77 2.53 -6.00 -1.68
CA LEU A 77 3.51 -4.98 -1.30
C LEU A 77 4.90 -5.58 -1.09
N THR A 78 4.98 -6.74 -0.41
CA THR A 78 6.25 -7.43 -0.19
C THR A 78 6.88 -7.85 -1.52
N CYS A 79 6.10 -8.44 -2.43
CA CYS A 79 6.58 -8.81 -3.76
C CYS A 79 7.06 -7.60 -4.56
N VAL A 80 6.27 -6.52 -4.59
CA VAL A 80 6.63 -5.28 -5.28
C VAL A 80 7.90 -4.68 -4.70
N ALA A 81 8.04 -4.65 -3.38
CA ALA A 81 9.24 -4.15 -2.72
C ALA A 81 10.49 -4.97 -3.10
N LEU A 82 10.39 -6.30 -3.13
CA LEU A 82 11.49 -7.16 -3.57
C LEU A 82 11.83 -6.93 -5.05
N ILE A 83 10.82 -6.83 -5.92
CA ILE A 83 11.03 -6.56 -7.35
C ILE A 83 11.73 -5.22 -7.54
N VAL A 84 11.27 -4.17 -6.85
CA VAL A 84 11.89 -2.84 -6.91
C VAL A 84 13.34 -2.89 -6.43
N LEU A 85 13.61 -3.58 -5.32
CA LEU A 85 14.95 -3.70 -4.75
C LEU A 85 15.93 -4.42 -5.66
N PHE A 86 15.48 -5.45 -6.39
CA PHE A 86 16.32 -6.27 -7.27
C PHE A 86 16.22 -5.89 -8.75
N SER A 87 15.45 -4.86 -9.11
CA SER A 87 15.27 -4.46 -10.50
C SER A 87 16.54 -3.77 -11.02
N ALA A 88 17.04 -4.26 -12.16
CA ALA A 88 18.10 -3.58 -12.90
C ALA A 88 17.60 -2.37 -13.70
N SER A 89 16.28 -2.26 -13.92
CA SER A 89 15.63 -1.17 -14.66
C SER A 89 14.77 -0.33 -13.73
N HIS A 90 14.98 0.99 -13.75
CA HIS A 90 14.16 1.95 -13.02
C HIS A 90 12.72 1.99 -13.56
N GLU A 91 12.54 1.80 -14.86
CA GLU A 91 11.24 1.78 -15.53
C GLU A 91 10.39 0.60 -15.05
N ALA A 92 10.99 -0.59 -14.97
CA ALA A 92 10.30 -1.77 -14.47
C ALA A 92 9.90 -1.60 -12.98
N ALA A 93 10.81 -1.10 -12.15
CA ALA A 93 10.52 -0.81 -10.73
C ALA A 93 9.36 0.19 -10.57
N ASN A 94 9.41 1.30 -11.32
CA ASN A 94 8.37 2.31 -11.31
C ASN A 94 7.02 1.75 -11.79
N GLY A 95 7.01 0.88 -12.81
CA GLY A 95 5.81 0.22 -13.29
C GLY A 95 5.10 -0.60 -12.21
N TRP A 96 5.86 -1.37 -11.41
CA TRP A 96 5.30 -2.15 -10.30
C TRP A 96 4.76 -1.29 -9.16
N LEU A 97 5.44 -0.17 -8.86
CA LEU A 97 4.94 0.80 -7.87
C LEU A 97 3.64 1.46 -8.34
N ILE A 98 3.56 1.87 -9.61
CA ILE A 98 2.35 2.44 -10.19
C ILE A 98 1.21 1.41 -10.16
N TYR A 99 1.49 0.15 -10.51
CA TYR A 99 0.51 -0.92 -10.43
C TYR A 99 -0.05 -1.08 -9.01
N PHE A 100 0.83 -1.16 -8.01
CA PHE A 100 0.44 -1.31 -6.60
C PHE A 100 -0.41 -0.14 -6.10
N LEU A 101 -0.02 1.09 -6.43
CA LEU A 101 -0.72 2.30 -5.98
C LEU A 101 -2.02 2.57 -6.77
N GLY A 102 -2.06 2.23 -8.06
CA GLY A 102 -3.19 2.50 -8.95
C GLY A 102 -4.31 1.48 -8.86
N THR A 103 -4.00 0.20 -8.64
CA THR A 103 -4.99 -0.88 -8.59
C THR A 103 -6.12 -0.64 -7.55
N PRO A 104 -5.82 -0.20 -6.31
CA PRO A 104 -6.85 0.11 -5.32
C PRO A 104 -7.77 1.25 -5.72
N ILE A 105 -7.28 2.25 -6.46
CA ILE A 105 -8.09 3.37 -6.96
C ILE A 105 -9.12 2.84 -7.98
N ALA A 106 -8.66 2.02 -8.93
CA ALA A 106 -9.55 1.37 -9.88
C ALA A 106 -10.60 0.48 -9.18
N ALA A 107 -10.18 -0.26 -8.14
CA ALA A 107 -11.09 -1.05 -7.33
C ALA A 107 -12.14 -0.19 -6.60
N ALA A 108 -11.75 0.98 -6.06
CA ALA A 108 -12.67 1.90 -5.39
C ALA A 108 -13.72 2.45 -6.36
N ILE A 109 -13.31 2.85 -7.56
CA ILE A 109 -14.22 3.28 -8.62
C ILE A 109 -15.18 2.14 -8.99
N GLY A 110 -14.64 0.93 -9.19
CA GLY A 110 -15.43 -0.27 -9.48
C GLY A 110 -16.47 -0.56 -8.39
N ALA A 111 -16.10 -0.45 -7.11
CA ALA A 111 -17.02 -0.63 -5.98
C ALA A 111 -18.17 0.39 -5.99
N VAL A 112 -17.88 1.67 -6.26
CA VAL A 112 -18.90 2.72 -6.35
C VAL A 112 -19.87 2.45 -7.51
N VAL A 113 -19.34 2.11 -8.68
CA VAL A 113 -20.14 1.78 -9.87
C VAL A 113 -20.99 0.55 -9.59
N ALA A 114 -20.42 -0.52 -9.02
CA ALA A 114 -21.13 -1.76 -8.73
C ALA A 114 -22.32 -1.55 -7.79
N LYS A 115 -22.13 -0.79 -6.70
CA LYS A 115 -23.20 -0.49 -5.75
C LYS A 115 -24.27 0.42 -6.34
N ARG A 116 -23.88 1.45 -7.11
CA ARG A 116 -24.82 2.43 -7.68
C ARG A 116 -25.71 1.86 -8.77
N PHE A 117 -25.19 0.93 -9.57
CA PHE A 117 -25.91 0.36 -10.72
C PHE A 117 -26.47 -1.04 -10.44
N GLY A 118 -26.41 -1.52 -9.19
CA GLY A 118 -27.03 -2.78 -8.79
C GLY A 118 -26.34 -4.04 -9.35
N PHE A 119 -25.03 -3.95 -9.65
CA PHE A 119 -24.26 -5.12 -10.09
C PHE A 119 -23.84 -6.03 -8.94
N LEU A 120 -24.02 -5.59 -7.69
CA LEU A 120 -23.88 -6.42 -6.50
C LEU A 120 -25.22 -7.11 -6.28
N ALA A 121 -25.29 -8.40 -6.62
CA ALA A 121 -26.47 -9.21 -6.33
C ALA A 121 -26.76 -9.14 -4.83
N SER A 122 -28.01 -8.80 -4.47
CA SER A 122 -28.51 -8.96 -3.11
C SER A 122 -28.48 -10.45 -2.79
N GLU A 123 -27.62 -10.87 -1.87
CA GLU A 123 -27.79 -12.15 -1.17
C GLU A 123 -29.04 -12.10 -0.27
#